data_AF-A0A537J7U1-F1
#
_entry.id   AF-A0A537J7U1-F1
#
_cell.length_a   1.000
_cell.length_b   1.000
_cell.length_c   1.000
_cell.angle_alpha   90.00
_cell.angle_beta   90.00
_cell.angle_gamma   90.00
#
_symmetry.space_group_name_H-M   'P 1'
#
loop_
_entity.id
_entity.type
_entity.pdbx_description
1 polymer ?
#
loop_
_entity_poly.entity_id
_entity_poly.type
_entity_poly.pdbx_seq_one_letter_code
_entity_poly.pdbx_strand_id
1 'polypeptide(L)'
;MRSVRSKLSAAFIGIALLTTVLTATFASYTARTIFRQYVERNEERLRGSVSPATPVPPRLAPVERPRRAPFGPRELLFESRFRNAIWGGTLVASGVGVLVALWLGSRIVRPVVTLTQATRVIAGGGAPPLVPVAGRDEVAELGHAFNRMTTQLAAQEEQRRRLFAGIAHELRTPLSVIQGTLEGMLDHVVEPTPQRIAGLHSQALLLKRLITDLRDLSLAQAGQLHLSRRATDVGEVVRETLEAFAPLAADRTVTLRLDQPAPLPAIQADPDRLRQVVQNLVENALRYTPPGGEVRIALRDGDGDGIHLV
;
A
#
# COMPACT_ATOMS: atom_id res chain seq x y z
N MET A 1 -15.40 -22.21 -2.21
CA MET A 1 -13.95 -22.45 -1.96
C MET A 1 -13.67 -22.32 -0.46
N ARG A 2 -13.19 -23.37 0.22
CA ARG A 2 -12.82 -23.29 1.66
C ARG A 2 -11.73 -22.22 1.86
N SER A 3 -11.91 -21.32 2.84
CA SER A 3 -11.03 -20.16 3.01
C SER A 3 -9.59 -20.58 3.34
N VAL A 4 -8.61 -19.78 2.90
CA VAL A 4 -7.18 -20.03 3.15
C VAL A 4 -6.90 -20.24 4.65
N ARG A 5 -7.65 -19.56 5.53
CA ARG A 5 -7.68 -19.79 6.97
C ARG A 5 -7.97 -21.25 7.34
N SER A 6 -9.03 -21.84 6.80
CA SER A 6 -9.38 -23.22 7.17
C SER A 6 -8.38 -24.23 6.62
N LYS A 7 -7.76 -23.96 5.48
CA LYS A 7 -6.71 -24.83 4.92
C LYS A 7 -5.41 -24.76 5.72
N LEU A 8 -4.92 -23.56 6.05
CA LEU A 8 -3.67 -23.40 6.82
C LEU A 8 -3.84 -23.85 8.27
N SER A 9 -4.94 -23.47 8.94
CA SER A 9 -5.20 -23.97 10.30
C SER A 9 -5.38 -25.49 10.30
N ALA A 10 -6.07 -26.09 9.32
CA ALA A 10 -6.17 -27.54 9.21
C ALA A 10 -4.82 -28.22 8.92
N ALA A 11 -3.95 -27.59 8.11
CA ALA A 11 -2.60 -28.10 7.84
C ALA A 11 -1.71 -28.04 9.10
N PHE A 12 -1.70 -26.93 9.84
CA PHE A 12 -0.94 -26.82 11.08
C PHE A 12 -1.46 -27.77 12.17
N ILE A 13 -2.78 -27.88 12.32
CA ILE A 13 -3.39 -28.84 13.26
C ILE A 13 -3.08 -30.28 12.81
N GLY A 14 -3.17 -30.56 11.50
CA GLY A 14 -2.89 -31.88 10.94
C GLY A 14 -1.42 -32.29 11.14
N ILE A 15 -0.47 -31.39 10.89
CA ILE A 15 0.95 -31.64 11.13
C ILE A 15 1.22 -31.84 12.61
N ALA A 16 0.72 -30.95 13.48
CA ALA A 16 0.90 -31.08 14.92
C ALA A 16 0.34 -32.41 15.46
N LEU A 17 -0.86 -32.79 15.04
CA LEU A 17 -1.47 -34.08 15.43
C LEU A 17 -0.66 -35.26 14.89
N LEU A 18 -0.26 -35.22 13.61
CA LEU A 18 0.52 -36.28 12.97
C LEU A 18 1.87 -36.45 13.68
N THR A 19 2.62 -35.37 13.88
CA THR A 19 3.90 -35.41 14.58
C THR A 19 3.74 -35.95 15.99
N THR A 20 2.72 -35.49 16.73
CA THR A 20 2.50 -35.96 18.11
C THR A 20 2.14 -37.45 18.17
N VAL A 21 1.27 -37.94 17.28
CA VAL A 21 0.92 -39.37 17.20
C VAL A 21 2.14 -40.21 16.78
N LEU A 22 2.94 -39.73 15.83
CA LEU A 22 4.13 -40.42 15.36
C LEU A 22 5.19 -40.53 16.47
N THR A 23 5.44 -39.43 17.20
CA THR A 23 6.38 -39.42 18.34
C THR A 23 5.88 -40.33 19.47
N ALA A 24 4.58 -40.32 19.78
CA ALA A 24 3.99 -41.16 20.83
C ALA A 24 4.04 -42.65 20.49
N THR A 25 3.70 -43.01 19.26
CA THR A 25 3.75 -44.40 18.77
C THR A 25 5.18 -44.91 18.69
N PHE A 26 6.12 -44.09 18.22
CA PHE A 26 7.54 -44.42 18.21
C PHE A 26 8.12 -44.59 19.62
N ALA A 27 7.80 -43.70 20.55
CA ALA A 27 8.23 -43.80 21.95
C ALA A 27 7.64 -45.06 22.64
N SER A 28 6.35 -45.34 22.40
CA SER A 28 5.66 -46.53 22.92
C SER A 28 6.25 -47.82 22.35
N TYR A 29 6.54 -47.85 21.05
CA TYR A 29 7.21 -48.99 20.40
C TYR A 29 8.61 -49.21 20.97
N THR A 30 9.42 -48.16 21.04
CA THR A 30 10.80 -48.22 21.55
C THR A 30 10.85 -48.67 23.01
N ALA A 31 9.91 -48.22 23.85
CA ALA A 31 9.83 -48.68 25.23
C ALA A 31 9.47 -50.16 25.34
N ARG A 32 8.53 -50.65 24.52
CA ARG A 32 8.19 -52.09 24.48
C ARG A 32 9.38 -52.94 24.03
N THR A 33 10.13 -52.49 23.03
CA THR A 33 11.29 -53.24 22.53
C THR A 33 12.43 -53.28 23.53
N ILE A 34 12.82 -52.14 24.11
CA ILE A 34 13.85 -52.06 25.16
C ILE A 34 13.44 -52.91 26.37
N PHE A 35 12.18 -52.85 26.79
CA PHE A 35 11.69 -53.62 27.92
C PHE A 35 11.74 -55.13 27.66
N ARG A 36 11.32 -55.61 26.47
CA ARG A 36 11.44 -57.02 26.10
C ARG A 36 12.89 -57.50 26.10
N GLN A 37 13.79 -56.71 25.52
CA GLN A 37 15.22 -57.02 25.51
C GLN A 37 15.81 -57.09 26.93
N TYR A 38 15.39 -56.18 27.81
CA TYR A 38 15.78 -56.20 29.21
C TYR A 38 15.32 -57.49 29.93
N VAL A 39 14.07 -57.91 29.69
CA VAL A 39 13.51 -59.14 30.28
C VAL A 39 14.26 -60.38 29.77
N GLU A 40 14.42 -60.52 28.45
CA GLU A 40 15.13 -61.66 27.84
C GLU A 40 16.56 -61.79 28.35
N ARG A 41 17.30 -60.69 28.42
CA ARG A 41 18.69 -60.67 28.90
C ARG A 41 18.82 -61.04 30.39
N ASN A 42 17.81 -60.70 31.19
CA ASN A 42 17.80 -61.07 32.61
C ASN A 42 17.39 -62.54 32.81
N GLU A 43 16.48 -63.07 31.99
CA GLU A 43 16.17 -64.51 32.00
C GLU A 43 17.40 -65.35 31.63
N GLU A 44 18.18 -64.94 30.63
CA GLU A 44 19.41 -65.62 30.24
C GLU A 44 20.47 -65.60 31.35
N ARG A 45 20.64 -64.46 32.04
CA ARG A 45 21.53 -64.36 33.20
C ARG A 45 21.12 -65.29 34.34
N LEU A 46 19.81 -65.40 34.60
CA LEU A 46 19.28 -66.33 35.61
C LEU A 46 19.51 -67.79 35.20
N ARG A 47 19.33 -68.15 33.92
CA ARG A 47 19.65 -69.49 33.41
C ARG A 47 21.14 -69.82 33.44
N GLY A 48 22.00 -68.85 33.13
CA GLY A 48 23.47 -69.00 33.15
C GLY A 48 24.07 -69.11 34.56
N SER A 49 23.34 -68.66 35.59
CA SER A 49 23.76 -68.80 37.00
C SER A 49 23.58 -70.21 37.58
N VAL A 50 23.05 -71.16 36.79
CA VAL A 50 22.96 -72.58 37.18
C VAL A 50 24.27 -73.28 36.82
N SER A 51 25.15 -73.43 37.83
CA SER A 51 26.44 -74.13 37.75
C SER A 51 26.29 -75.58 37.25
N PRO A 52 27.21 -76.12 36.43
CA PRO A 52 27.18 -77.52 36.04
C PRO A 52 27.60 -78.43 37.20
N ALA A 53 26.76 -79.45 37.45
CA ALA A 53 27.03 -80.74 38.10
C ALA A 53 27.45 -80.78 39.59
N THR A 54 26.45 -81.04 40.44
CA THR A 54 26.59 -81.98 41.58
C THR A 54 25.63 -83.16 41.31
N PRO A 55 25.99 -84.43 41.57
CA PRO A 55 25.11 -85.56 41.30
C PRO A 55 23.90 -85.52 42.24
N VAL A 56 22.71 -85.60 41.64
CA VAL A 56 21.41 -85.56 42.33
C VAL A 56 21.01 -86.99 42.75
N PRO A 57 20.60 -87.26 44.01
CA PRO A 57 20.09 -88.57 44.43
C PRO A 57 18.70 -88.88 43.82
N PRO A 58 18.23 -90.14 43.83
CA PRO A 58 17.07 -90.55 43.04
C PRO A 58 15.76 -89.91 43.50
N ARG A 59 15.01 -89.44 42.50
CA ARG A 59 13.71 -88.75 42.47
C ARG A 59 12.83 -88.87 43.72
N LEU A 60 12.64 -87.74 44.39
CA LEU A 60 11.34 -87.37 44.97
C LEU A 60 10.48 -86.75 43.85
N ALA A 61 9.16 -86.95 43.91
CA ALA A 61 8.17 -86.50 42.93
C ALA A 61 8.40 -85.06 42.44
N PRO A 62 8.07 -84.72 41.18
CA PRO A 62 8.33 -83.39 40.65
C PRO A 62 7.58 -82.36 41.48
N VAL A 63 8.29 -81.64 42.34
CA VAL A 63 7.78 -80.42 42.96
C VAL A 63 7.65 -79.44 41.81
N GLU A 64 6.42 -79.26 41.32
CA GLU A 64 6.07 -78.16 40.44
C GLU A 64 6.42 -76.86 41.17
N ARG A 65 7.65 -76.37 40.95
CA ARG A 65 8.00 -75.01 41.35
C ARG A 65 7.04 -74.12 40.57
N PRO A 66 6.22 -73.29 41.23
CA PRO A 66 5.34 -72.37 40.50
C PRO A 66 6.23 -71.55 39.58
N ARG A 67 5.96 -71.61 38.26
CA ARG A 67 6.58 -70.72 37.29
C ARG A 67 6.42 -69.31 37.86
N ARG A 68 7.52 -68.69 38.32
CA ARG A 68 7.48 -67.28 38.72
C ARG A 68 6.85 -66.54 37.56
N ALA A 69 5.76 -65.82 37.82
CA ALA A 69 5.12 -65.03 36.79
C ALA A 69 6.20 -64.18 36.11
N PRO A 70 6.23 -64.08 34.77
CA PRO A 70 7.29 -63.40 34.04
C PRO A 70 7.42 -61.90 34.40
N PHE A 71 6.47 -61.36 35.16
CA PHE A 71 6.47 -59.98 35.63
C PHE A 71 6.16 -59.91 37.13
N GLY A 72 6.99 -59.18 37.88
CA GLY A 72 6.69 -58.75 39.24
C GLY A 72 5.67 -57.59 39.25
N PRO A 73 4.96 -57.35 40.38
CA PRO A 73 3.96 -56.27 40.47
C PRO A 73 4.51 -54.88 40.10
N ARG A 74 5.80 -54.64 40.35
CA ARG A 74 6.48 -53.37 40.07
C ARG A 74 6.72 -53.13 38.57
N GLU A 75 6.90 -54.17 37.77
CA GLU A 75 7.17 -54.07 36.33
C GLU A 75 5.90 -53.74 35.54
N LEU A 76 4.77 -54.35 35.90
CA LEU A 76 3.45 -54.03 35.33
C LEU A 76 2.99 -52.61 35.70
N LEU A 77 3.33 -52.15 36.91
CA LEU A 77 3.08 -50.77 37.35
C LEU A 77 3.95 -49.76 36.60
N PHE A 78 5.20 -50.13 36.26
CA PHE A 78 6.07 -49.28 35.44
C PHE A 78 5.53 -49.13 34.01
N GLU A 79 5.14 -50.23 33.36
CA GLU A 79 4.60 -50.21 31.99
C GLU A 79 3.32 -49.35 31.90
N SER A 80 2.41 -49.50 32.85
CA SER A 80 1.16 -48.73 32.88
C SER A 80 1.39 -47.23 33.15
N ARG A 81 2.28 -46.87 34.09
CA ARG A 81 2.63 -45.46 34.33
C ARG A 81 3.35 -44.83 33.16
N PHE A 82 4.28 -45.55 32.54
CA PHE A 82 5.02 -45.06 31.38
C PHE A 82 4.09 -44.83 30.17
N ARG A 83 3.18 -45.78 29.89
CA ARG A 83 2.16 -45.64 28.84
C ARG A 83 1.23 -44.44 29.11
N ASN A 84 0.75 -44.29 30.34
CA ASN A 84 -0.11 -43.15 30.70
C ASN A 84 0.63 -41.82 30.60
N ALA A 85 1.93 -41.78 30.94
CA ALA A 85 2.75 -40.58 30.78
C ALA A 85 2.91 -40.20 29.30
N ILE A 86 3.15 -41.16 28.40
CA ILE A 86 3.23 -40.89 26.95
C ILE A 86 1.90 -40.34 26.42
N TRP A 87 0.78 -41.02 26.71
CA TRP A 87 -0.53 -40.58 26.21
C TRP A 87 -0.95 -39.23 26.81
N GLY A 88 -0.66 -39.00 28.10
CA GLY A 88 -0.88 -37.71 28.74
C GLY A 88 -0.05 -36.60 28.09
N GLY A 89 1.24 -36.84 27.86
CA GLY A 89 2.12 -35.88 27.18
C GLY A 89 1.67 -35.57 25.76
N THR A 90 1.23 -36.59 25.02
CA THR A 90 0.68 -36.47 23.65
C THR A 90 -0.56 -35.58 23.62
N LEU A 91 -1.48 -35.79 24.57
CA LEU A 91 -2.71 -35.03 24.67
C LEU A 91 -2.43 -33.55 24.94
N VAL A 92 -1.52 -33.27 25.88
CA VAL A 92 -1.10 -31.90 26.21
C VAL A 92 -0.43 -31.23 25.01
N ALA A 93 0.54 -31.89 24.37
CA ALA A 93 1.23 -31.35 23.19
C ALA A 93 0.27 -31.04 22.03
N SER A 94 -0.71 -31.92 21.78
CA SER A 94 -1.75 -31.70 20.76
C SER A 94 -2.62 -30.49 21.11
N GLY A 95 -3.03 -30.36 22.37
CA GLY A 95 -3.79 -29.20 22.85
C GLY A 95 -3.04 -27.89 22.66
N VAL A 96 -1.75 -27.85 23.01
CA VAL A 96 -0.88 -26.69 22.78
C VAL A 96 -0.76 -26.37 21.29
N GLY A 97 -0.55 -27.38 20.44
CA GLY A 97 -0.48 -27.19 18.99
C GLY A 97 -1.75 -26.56 18.40
N VAL A 98 -2.93 -27.02 18.83
CA VAL A 98 -4.22 -26.44 18.42
C VAL A 98 -4.34 -24.98 18.89
N LEU A 99 -3.98 -24.70 20.15
CA LEU A 99 -4.01 -23.33 20.67
C LEU A 99 -3.09 -22.38 19.89
N VAL A 100 -1.85 -22.81 19.61
CA VAL A 100 -0.90 -22.03 18.79
C VAL A 100 -1.44 -21.82 17.37
N ALA A 101 -2.00 -22.85 16.74
CA ALA A 101 -2.57 -22.72 15.39
C ALA A 101 -3.76 -21.74 15.34
N LEU A 102 -4.62 -21.74 16.36
CA LEU A 102 -5.72 -20.77 16.49
C LEU A 102 -5.20 -19.35 16.74
N TRP A 103 -4.16 -19.22 17.57
CA TRP A 103 -3.50 -17.94 17.84
C TRP A 103 -2.86 -17.36 16.56
N LEU A 104 -2.04 -18.13 15.86
CA LEU A 104 -1.37 -17.70 14.62
C LEU A 104 -2.38 -17.42 13.50
N GLY A 105 -3.43 -18.26 13.40
CA GLY A 105 -4.51 -18.09 12.44
C GLY A 105 -5.29 -16.79 12.64
N SER A 106 -5.50 -16.39 13.89
CA SER A 106 -6.23 -15.16 14.24
C SER A 106 -5.35 -13.91 14.20
N ARG A 107 -4.09 -14.00 14.62
CA ARG A 107 -3.15 -12.85 14.71
C ARG A 107 -2.41 -12.52 13.42
N ILE A 108 -2.10 -13.52 12.58
CA ILE A 108 -1.27 -13.31 11.39
C ILE A 108 -2.03 -13.63 10.10
N VAL A 109 -2.53 -14.87 9.98
CA VAL A 109 -3.10 -15.35 8.70
C VAL A 109 -4.36 -14.58 8.31
N ARG A 110 -5.27 -14.34 9.26
CA ARG A 110 -6.54 -13.66 8.97
C ARG A 110 -6.33 -12.21 8.50
N PRO A 111 -5.58 -11.33 9.21
CA PRO A 111 -5.34 -9.96 8.73
C PRO A 111 -4.69 -9.90 7.34
N VAL A 112 -3.68 -10.74 7.08
CA VAL A 112 -2.99 -10.77 5.77
C VAL A 112 -3.94 -11.18 4.64
N VAL A 113 -4.81 -12.17 4.86
CA VAL A 113 -5.83 -12.56 3.88
C VAL A 113 -6.83 -11.43 3.65
N THR A 114 -7.24 -10.72 4.71
CA THR A 114 -8.14 -9.55 4.59
C THR A 114 -7.51 -8.44 3.77
N LEU A 115 -6.23 -8.10 4.00
CA LEU A 115 -5.50 -7.12 3.18
C LEU A 115 -5.41 -7.57 1.72
N THR A 116 -5.12 -8.84 1.47
CA THR A 116 -5.07 -9.40 0.11
C THR A 116 -6.42 -9.29 -0.60
N GLN A 117 -7.52 -9.54 0.10
CA GLN A 117 -8.87 -9.37 -0.44
C GLN A 117 -9.18 -7.90 -0.72
N ALA A 118 -8.82 -7.00 0.19
CA ALA A 118 -8.99 -5.56 0.01
C ALA A 118 -8.22 -5.05 -1.21
N THR A 119 -6.98 -5.48 -1.42
CA THR A 119 -6.21 -5.13 -2.63
C THR A 119 -6.88 -5.60 -3.92
N ARG A 120 -7.55 -6.77 -3.92
CA ARG A 120 -8.27 -7.25 -5.11
C ARG A 120 -9.50 -6.43 -5.44
N VAL A 121 -10.20 -5.90 -4.44
CA VAL A 121 -11.32 -4.97 -4.65
C VAL A 121 -10.82 -3.71 -5.35
N ILE A 122 -9.71 -3.14 -4.87
CA ILE A 122 -9.10 -1.94 -5.47
C ILE A 122 -8.63 -2.23 -6.90
N ALA A 123 -7.96 -3.38 -7.13
CA ALA A 123 -7.52 -3.78 -8.47
C ALA A 123 -8.69 -4.01 -9.45
N GLY A 124 -9.86 -4.39 -8.94
CA GLY A 124 -11.09 -4.50 -9.72
C GLY A 124 -11.83 -3.16 -9.95
N GLY A 125 -11.25 -2.03 -9.54
CA GLY A 125 -11.89 -0.71 -9.65
C GLY A 125 -12.92 -0.41 -8.56
N GLY A 126 -13.02 -1.25 -7.53
CA GLY A 126 -13.92 -1.03 -6.40
C GLY A 126 -13.40 0.04 -5.44
N ALA A 127 -14.31 0.59 -4.62
CA ALA A 127 -13.95 1.58 -3.61
C ALA A 127 -12.97 0.97 -2.57
N PRO A 128 -11.96 1.72 -2.10
CA PRO A 128 -10.99 1.20 -1.13
C PRO A 128 -11.67 0.92 0.22
N PRO A 129 -11.71 -0.34 0.70
CA PRO A 129 -12.30 -0.63 2.00
C PRO A 129 -11.32 -0.24 3.12
N LEU A 130 -11.84 0.31 4.22
CA LEU A 130 -11.08 0.44 5.46
C LEU A 130 -10.89 -0.93 6.09
N VAL A 131 -9.64 -1.34 6.28
CA VAL A 131 -9.32 -2.61 6.93
C VAL A 131 -9.17 -2.35 8.43
N PRO A 132 -9.90 -3.08 9.30
CA PRO A 132 -9.73 -2.95 10.74
C PRO A 132 -8.34 -3.44 11.14
N VAL A 133 -7.62 -2.59 11.88
CA VAL A 133 -6.26 -2.87 12.37
C VAL A 133 -6.34 -3.10 13.87
N ALA A 134 -5.75 -4.20 14.36
CA ALA A 134 -5.68 -4.52 15.77
C ALA A 134 -4.26 -4.95 16.14
N GLY A 135 -3.79 -4.54 17.32
CA GLY A 135 -2.44 -4.83 17.80
C GLY A 135 -1.46 -3.68 17.60
N ARG A 136 -0.17 -3.95 17.84
CA ARG A 136 0.95 -3.02 17.71
C ARG A 136 2.19 -3.71 17.11
N ASP A 137 1.97 -4.82 16.41
CA ASP A 137 3.00 -5.60 15.74
C ASP A 137 3.16 -5.15 14.28
N GLU A 138 4.05 -5.80 13.55
CA GLU A 138 4.36 -5.53 12.14
C GLU A 138 3.13 -5.77 11.23
N VAL A 139 2.22 -6.67 11.64
CA VAL A 139 0.96 -6.90 10.93
C VAL A 139 0.02 -5.71 11.09
N ALA A 140 -0.02 -5.12 12.29
CA ALA A 140 -0.76 -3.88 12.54
C ALA A 140 -0.15 -2.70 11.76
N GLU A 141 1.18 -2.58 11.74
CA GLU A 141 1.87 -1.55 10.94
C GLU A 141 1.54 -1.67 9.45
N LEU A 142 1.55 -2.90 8.90
CA LEU A 142 1.14 -3.16 7.52
C LEU A 142 -0.30 -2.74 7.26
N GLY A 143 -1.22 -3.03 8.18
CA GLY A 143 -2.61 -2.58 8.11
C GLY A 143 -2.76 -1.06 8.11
N HIS A 144 -1.98 -0.37 8.94
CA HIS A 144 -1.94 1.10 8.96
C HIS A 144 -1.34 1.68 7.67
N ALA A 145 -0.26 1.10 7.15
CA ALA A 145 0.34 1.51 5.89
C ALA A 145 -0.64 1.33 4.71
N PHE A 146 -1.36 0.20 4.68
CA PHE A 146 -2.42 -0.04 3.71
C PHE A 146 -3.51 1.03 3.79
N ASN A 147 -4.05 1.31 4.98
CA ASN A 147 -5.09 2.33 5.15
C ASN A 147 -4.60 3.74 4.76
N ARG A 148 -3.36 4.11 5.06
CA ARG A 148 -2.80 5.40 4.61
C ARG A 148 -2.74 5.48 3.08
N MET A 149 -2.25 4.43 2.43
CA MET A 149 -2.22 4.35 0.96
C MET A 149 -3.61 4.46 0.36
N THR A 150 -4.61 3.75 0.90
CA THR A 150 -5.98 3.80 0.38
C THR A 150 -6.65 5.16 0.58
N THR A 151 -6.42 5.82 1.71
CA THR A 151 -6.88 7.20 1.94
C THR A 151 -6.24 8.18 0.95
N GLN A 152 -4.93 8.08 0.73
CA GLN A 152 -4.22 8.94 -0.24
C GLN A 152 -4.73 8.71 -1.66
N LEU A 153 -4.91 7.45 -2.07
CA LEU A 153 -5.45 7.11 -3.38
C LEU A 153 -6.87 7.66 -3.56
N ALA A 154 -7.74 7.53 -2.55
CA ALA A 154 -9.09 8.08 -2.60
C ALA A 154 -9.10 9.61 -2.71
N ALA A 155 -8.22 10.29 -1.97
CA ALA A 155 -8.07 11.74 -2.04
C ALA A 155 -7.58 12.21 -3.42
N GLN A 156 -6.60 11.51 -4.00
CA GLN A 156 -6.12 11.79 -5.36
C GLN A 156 -7.22 11.58 -6.41
N GLU A 157 -7.99 10.50 -6.30
CA GLU A 157 -9.08 10.22 -7.21
C GLU A 157 -10.19 11.27 -7.12
N GLU A 158 -10.55 11.70 -5.91
CA GLU A 158 -11.52 12.75 -5.68
C GLU A 158 -11.03 14.11 -6.22
N GLN A 159 -9.76 14.46 -5.99
CA GLN A 159 -9.16 15.66 -6.56
C GLN A 159 -9.19 15.63 -8.09
N ARG A 160 -8.85 14.48 -8.69
CA ARG A 160 -8.91 14.26 -10.14
C ARG A 160 -10.33 14.46 -10.68
N ARG A 161 -11.34 13.89 -10.00
CA ARG A 161 -12.76 14.06 -10.38
C ARG A 161 -13.21 15.51 -10.30
N ARG A 162 -12.86 16.22 -9.22
CA ARG A 162 -13.17 17.65 -9.06
C ARG A 162 -12.52 18.50 -10.15
N LEU A 163 -11.26 18.21 -10.48
CA LEU A 163 -10.55 18.87 -11.57
C LEU A 163 -11.30 18.68 -12.90
N PHE A 164 -11.65 17.44 -13.26
CA PHE A 164 -12.40 17.17 -14.49
C PHE A 164 -13.78 17.83 -14.51
N ALA A 165 -14.49 17.85 -13.38
CA ALA A 165 -15.77 18.55 -13.27
C ALA A 165 -15.62 20.06 -13.47
N GLY A 166 -14.59 20.68 -12.87
CA GLY A 166 -14.26 22.09 -13.05
C GLY A 166 -13.92 22.42 -14.50
N ILE A 167 -13.07 21.63 -15.14
CA ILE A 167 -12.72 21.77 -16.57
C ILE A 167 -13.97 21.71 -17.43
N ALA A 168 -14.83 20.70 -17.22
CA ALA A 168 -16.06 20.54 -18.01
C ALA A 168 -16.99 21.75 -17.85
N HIS A 169 -17.04 22.36 -16.66
CA HIS A 169 -17.83 23.55 -16.40
C HIS A 169 -17.24 24.78 -17.12
N GLU A 170 -15.95 25.04 -16.96
CA GLU A 170 -15.24 26.18 -17.57
C GLU A 170 -15.26 26.13 -19.11
N LEU A 171 -15.26 24.94 -19.72
CA LEU A 171 -15.37 24.79 -21.17
C LEU A 171 -16.83 24.92 -21.67
N ARG A 172 -17.81 24.47 -20.88
CA ARG A 172 -19.22 24.50 -21.28
C ARG A 172 -19.74 25.93 -21.42
N THR A 173 -19.41 26.82 -20.48
CA THR A 173 -19.89 28.21 -20.48
C THR A 173 -19.57 28.98 -21.78
N PRO A 174 -18.30 29.12 -22.22
CA PRO A 174 -17.98 29.82 -23.46
C PRO A 174 -18.56 29.10 -24.69
N LEU A 175 -18.61 27.77 -24.68
CA LEU A 175 -19.20 26.99 -25.77
C LEU A 175 -20.70 27.26 -25.91
N SER A 176 -21.45 27.28 -24.80
CA SER A 176 -22.88 27.60 -24.79
C SER A 176 -23.15 29.03 -25.25
N VAL A 177 -22.30 30.00 -24.89
CA VAL A 177 -22.38 31.37 -25.40
C VAL A 177 -22.17 31.41 -26.91
N ILE A 178 -21.16 30.70 -27.43
CA ILE A 178 -20.92 30.61 -28.87
C ILE A 178 -22.12 30.00 -29.59
N GLN A 179 -22.59 28.84 -29.12
CA GLN A 179 -23.72 28.13 -29.73
C GLN A 179 -24.99 28.98 -29.70
N GLY A 180 -25.39 29.51 -28.55
CA GLY A 180 -26.63 30.29 -28.44
C GLY A 180 -26.59 31.60 -29.24
N THR A 181 -25.42 32.24 -29.35
CA THR A 181 -25.27 33.44 -30.20
C THR A 181 -25.38 33.08 -31.68
N LEU A 182 -24.79 31.97 -32.11
CA LEU A 182 -24.88 31.49 -33.49
C LEU A 182 -26.30 31.04 -33.84
N GLU A 183 -26.98 30.31 -32.95
CA GLU A 183 -28.40 29.92 -33.10
C GLU A 183 -29.28 31.15 -33.26
N GLY A 184 -29.12 32.15 -32.40
CA GLY A 184 -29.86 33.42 -32.53
C GLY A 184 -29.60 34.16 -33.84
N MET A 185 -28.38 34.07 -34.39
CA MET A 185 -28.06 34.64 -35.70
C MET A 185 -28.71 33.86 -36.85
N LEU A 186 -28.73 32.52 -36.77
CA LEU A 186 -29.37 31.66 -37.76
C LEU A 186 -30.90 31.83 -37.78
N ASP A 187 -31.51 32.03 -36.60
CA ASP A 187 -32.95 32.27 -36.46
C ASP A 187 -33.35 33.73 -36.75
N HIS A 188 -32.40 34.58 -37.17
CA HIS A 188 -32.58 36.02 -37.41
C HIS A 188 -33.08 36.84 -36.20
N VAL A 189 -32.97 36.29 -34.98
CA VAL A 189 -33.30 36.97 -33.72
C VAL A 189 -32.15 37.88 -33.25
N VAL A 190 -30.92 37.56 -33.65
CA VAL A 190 -29.69 38.31 -33.33
C VAL A 190 -29.01 38.75 -34.62
N GLU A 191 -28.78 40.06 -34.78
CA GLU A 191 -28.06 40.53 -35.96
C GLU A 191 -26.56 40.18 -35.93
N PRO A 192 -25.95 39.76 -37.06
CA PRO A 192 -24.55 39.42 -37.17
C PRO A 192 -23.65 40.67 -37.30
N THR A 193 -23.64 41.51 -36.26
CA THR A 193 -22.80 42.71 -36.26
C THR A 193 -21.31 42.36 -36.10
N PRO A 194 -20.37 43.19 -36.63
CA PRO A 194 -18.93 42.98 -36.44
C PRO A 194 -18.52 42.81 -34.98
N GLN A 195 -19.16 43.53 -34.05
CA GLN A 195 -18.92 43.44 -32.62
C GLN A 195 -19.30 42.07 -32.04
N ARG A 196 -20.42 41.48 -32.48
CA ARG A 196 -20.86 40.14 -32.03
C ARG A 196 -19.98 39.04 -32.60
N ILE A 197 -19.57 39.16 -33.87
CA ILE A 197 -18.62 38.23 -34.48
C ILE A 197 -17.27 38.29 -33.76
N ALA A 198 -16.77 39.48 -33.44
CA ALA A 198 -15.56 39.65 -32.63
C ALA A 198 -15.71 39.04 -31.22
N GLY A 199 -16.89 39.15 -30.61
CA GLY A 199 -17.23 38.46 -29.36
C GLY A 199 -17.12 36.94 -29.46
N LEU A 200 -17.71 36.34 -30.52
CA LEU A 200 -17.61 34.90 -30.78
C LEU A 200 -16.17 34.44 -30.99
N HIS A 201 -15.39 35.20 -31.77
CA HIS A 201 -13.97 34.93 -31.98
C HIS A 201 -13.18 34.98 -30.67
N SER A 202 -13.48 35.95 -29.80
CA SER A 202 -12.84 36.07 -28.48
C SER A 202 -13.16 34.86 -27.59
N GLN A 203 -14.40 34.37 -27.60
CA GLN A 203 -14.78 33.14 -26.88
C GLN A 203 -14.05 31.90 -27.42
N ALA A 204 -13.88 31.81 -28.74
CA ALA A 204 -13.13 30.70 -29.36
C ALA A 204 -11.64 30.74 -28.98
N LEU A 205 -11.04 31.92 -28.96
CA LEU A 205 -9.66 32.11 -28.47
C LEU A 205 -9.50 31.73 -27.00
N LEU A 206 -10.46 32.10 -26.15
CA LEU A 206 -10.50 31.68 -24.75
C LEU A 206 -10.54 30.16 -24.63
N LEU A 207 -11.44 29.50 -25.37
CA LEU A 207 -11.55 28.04 -25.35
C LEU A 207 -10.25 27.36 -25.80
N LYS A 208 -9.60 27.88 -26.85
CA LYS A 208 -8.29 27.41 -27.32
C LYS A 208 -7.22 27.53 -26.23
N ARG A 209 -7.19 28.66 -25.50
CA ARG A 209 -6.26 28.86 -24.38
C ARG A 209 -6.51 27.84 -23.26
N LEU A 210 -7.76 27.67 -22.82
CA LEU A 210 -8.13 26.70 -21.78
C LEU A 210 -7.72 25.26 -22.14
N ILE A 211 -7.91 24.86 -23.40
CA ILE A 211 -7.48 23.54 -23.88
C ILE A 211 -5.95 23.39 -23.84
N THR A 212 -5.23 24.46 -24.19
CA THR A 212 -3.75 24.47 -24.16
C THR A 212 -3.24 24.38 -22.72
N ASP A 213 -3.81 25.16 -21.80
CA ASP A 213 -3.47 25.14 -20.38
C ASP A 213 -3.75 23.76 -19.76
N LEU A 214 -4.87 23.13 -20.15
CA LEU A 214 -5.20 21.77 -19.72
C LEU A 214 -4.19 20.72 -20.23
N ARG A 215 -3.75 20.84 -21.49
CA ARG A 215 -2.72 19.96 -22.05
C ARG A 215 -1.41 20.13 -21.28
N ASP A 216 -0.97 21.36 -21.04
CA ASP A 216 0.25 21.64 -20.30
C ASP A 216 0.18 21.11 -18.86
N LEU A 217 -0.97 21.28 -18.18
CA LEU A 217 -1.21 20.70 -16.86
C LEU A 217 -1.14 19.16 -16.86
N SER A 218 -1.74 18.51 -17.86
CA SER A 218 -1.71 17.06 -18.01
C SER A 218 -0.28 16.54 -18.21
N LEU A 219 0.50 17.20 -19.07
CA LEU A 219 1.92 16.89 -19.27
C LEU A 219 2.73 17.08 -18.00
N ALA A 220 2.49 18.16 -17.25
CA ALA A 220 3.16 18.42 -15.98
C ALA A 220 2.86 17.33 -14.94
N GLN A 221 1.60 16.92 -14.79
CA GLN A 221 1.17 15.86 -13.87
C GLN A 221 1.76 14.49 -14.23
N ALA A 222 1.95 14.22 -15.51
CA ALA A 222 2.60 13.00 -15.99
C ALA A 222 4.14 13.04 -15.89
N GLY A 223 4.74 14.17 -15.47
CA GLY A 223 6.19 14.37 -15.51
C GLY A 223 6.76 14.43 -16.94
N GLN A 224 5.91 14.67 -17.93
CA GLN A 224 6.23 14.70 -19.36
C GLN A 224 6.35 16.12 -19.92
N LEU A 225 6.21 17.15 -19.08
CA LEU A 225 6.46 18.52 -19.48
C LEU A 225 7.96 18.74 -19.67
N HIS A 226 8.40 18.74 -20.92
CA HIS A 226 9.80 19.00 -21.27
C HIS A 226 10.06 20.50 -21.21
N LEU A 227 11.11 20.89 -20.47
CA LEU A 227 11.60 22.27 -20.39
C LEU A 227 12.84 22.41 -21.24
N SER A 228 12.82 23.36 -22.17
CA SER A 228 13.98 23.71 -23.00
C SER A 228 14.86 24.70 -22.26
N ARG A 229 15.57 24.21 -21.23
CA ARG A 229 16.40 25.06 -20.37
C ARG A 229 17.62 25.59 -21.12
N ARG A 230 17.81 26.91 -21.06
CA ARG A 230 19.01 27.60 -21.55
C ARG A 230 19.36 28.76 -20.61
N ALA A 231 20.60 29.26 -20.71
CA ALA A 231 20.99 30.48 -20.02
C ALA A 231 20.06 31.62 -20.45
N THR A 232 19.32 32.18 -19.48
CA THR A 232 18.23 33.12 -19.71
C THR A 232 18.34 34.28 -18.72
N ASP A 233 18.29 35.51 -19.23
CA ASP A 233 18.12 36.72 -18.42
C ASP A 233 16.62 36.89 -18.09
N VAL A 234 16.26 36.65 -16.84
CA VAL A 234 14.87 36.79 -16.35
C VAL A 234 14.40 38.24 -16.42
N GLY A 235 15.29 39.20 -16.19
CA GLY A 235 14.97 40.62 -16.26
C GLY A 235 14.59 41.06 -17.67
N GLU A 236 15.29 40.54 -18.69
CA GLU A 236 14.94 40.75 -20.10
C GLU A 236 13.56 40.20 -20.44
N VAL A 237 13.28 38.93 -20.09
CA VAL A 237 11.97 38.31 -20.38
C VAL A 237 10.82 39.07 -19.71
N VAL A 238 11.00 39.49 -18.45
CA VAL A 238 9.99 40.26 -17.71
C VAL A 238 9.77 41.63 -18.36
N ARG A 239 10.85 42.32 -18.75
CA ARG A 239 10.78 43.64 -19.39
C ARG A 239 10.04 43.58 -20.73
N GLU A 240 10.41 42.66 -21.60
CA GLU A 240 9.72 42.45 -22.88
C GLU A 240 8.23 42.13 -22.68
N THR A 241 7.91 41.35 -21.63
CA THR A 241 6.53 41.02 -21.31
C THR A 241 5.76 42.26 -20.84
N LEU A 242 6.34 43.08 -19.96
CA LEU A 242 5.72 44.33 -19.50
C LEU A 242 5.51 45.32 -20.66
N GLU A 243 6.48 45.44 -21.57
CA GLU A 243 6.37 46.29 -22.76
C GLU A 243 5.20 45.86 -23.66
N ALA A 244 5.00 44.55 -23.86
CA ALA A 244 3.86 44.03 -24.62
C ALA A 244 2.49 44.35 -23.98
N PHE A 245 2.43 44.49 -22.65
CA PHE A 245 1.21 44.83 -21.91
C PHE A 245 1.02 46.33 -21.66
N ALA A 246 2.01 47.17 -22.01
CA ALA A 246 1.95 48.62 -21.78
C ALA A 246 0.71 49.30 -22.43
N PRO A 247 0.30 48.98 -23.68
CA PRO A 247 -0.91 49.57 -24.27
C PRO A 247 -2.18 49.21 -23.49
N LEU A 248 -2.32 47.93 -23.10
CA LEU A 248 -3.48 47.46 -22.35
C LEU A 248 -3.55 48.08 -20.95
N ALA A 249 -2.40 48.25 -20.30
CA ALA A 249 -2.32 48.92 -19.00
C ALA A 249 -2.70 50.40 -19.10
N ALA A 250 -2.24 51.10 -20.15
CA ALA A 250 -2.60 52.48 -20.43
C ALA A 250 -4.12 52.65 -20.64
N ASP A 251 -4.73 51.78 -21.46
CA ASP A 251 -6.20 51.77 -21.69
C ASP A 251 -6.99 51.59 -20.39
N ARG A 252 -6.43 50.86 -19.41
CA ARG A 252 -7.03 50.65 -18.08
C ARG A 252 -6.61 51.67 -17.03
N THR A 253 -5.78 52.64 -17.38
CA THR A 253 -5.20 53.63 -16.45
C THR A 253 -4.43 52.97 -15.29
N VAL A 254 -3.73 51.86 -15.55
CA VAL A 254 -2.92 51.13 -14.56
C VAL A 254 -1.44 51.33 -14.87
N THR A 255 -0.63 51.62 -13.85
CA THR A 255 0.82 51.78 -14.01
C THR A 255 1.51 50.43 -13.85
N LEU A 256 2.33 50.02 -14.83
CA LEU A 256 3.22 48.86 -14.72
C LEU A 256 4.61 49.31 -14.26
N ARG A 257 5.15 48.71 -13.20
CA ARG A 257 6.48 49.04 -12.67
C ARG A 257 7.33 47.78 -12.50
N LEU A 258 8.52 47.77 -13.10
CA LEU A 258 9.57 46.80 -12.82
C LEU A 258 10.51 47.35 -11.75
N ASP A 259 10.65 46.63 -10.64
CA ASP A 259 11.62 46.90 -9.58
C ASP A 259 12.77 45.86 -9.69
N GLN A 260 13.86 46.29 -10.33
CA GLN A 260 15.09 45.52 -10.48
C GLN A 260 16.29 46.36 -9.97
N PRO A 261 16.72 46.18 -8.71
CA PRO A 261 17.72 47.04 -8.08
C PRO A 261 19.15 46.75 -8.54
N ALA A 262 19.42 45.55 -9.07
CA ALA A 262 20.70 45.16 -9.63
C ALA A 262 20.54 44.25 -10.86
N PRO A 263 21.54 44.21 -11.77
CA PRO A 263 21.59 43.19 -12.81
C PRO A 263 21.62 41.80 -12.16
N LEU A 264 20.76 40.90 -12.63
CA LEU A 264 20.68 39.54 -12.11
C LEU A 264 21.49 38.60 -13.01
N PRO A 265 22.13 37.56 -12.44
CA PRO A 265 22.83 36.57 -13.24
C PRO A 265 21.84 35.80 -14.13
N ALA A 266 22.33 35.36 -15.30
CA ALA A 266 21.54 34.47 -16.16
C ALA A 266 21.38 33.10 -15.49
N ILE A 267 20.16 32.56 -15.50
CA ILE A 267 19.83 31.25 -14.91
C ILE A 267 19.45 30.23 -15.98
N GLN A 268 19.57 28.94 -15.67
CA GLN A 268 19.12 27.86 -16.55
C GLN A 268 17.60 27.71 -16.49
N ALA A 269 16.89 28.41 -17.37
CA ALA A 269 15.44 28.43 -17.43
C ALA A 269 14.92 28.24 -18.85
N ASP A 270 13.65 27.86 -18.97
CA ASP A 270 12.93 27.87 -20.24
C ASP A 270 12.28 29.26 -20.41
N PRO A 271 12.75 30.09 -21.35
CA PRO A 271 12.29 31.47 -21.49
C PRO A 271 10.84 31.57 -21.97
N ASP A 272 10.37 30.61 -22.76
CA ASP A 272 9.00 30.63 -23.27
C ASP A 272 8.02 30.33 -22.13
N ARG A 273 8.37 29.36 -21.27
CA ARG A 273 7.60 29.05 -20.06
C ARG A 273 7.68 30.18 -19.03
N LEU A 274 8.83 30.81 -18.87
CA LEU A 274 8.97 31.98 -17.99
C LEU A 274 8.09 33.13 -18.48
N ARG A 275 8.12 33.44 -19.78
CA ARG A 275 7.25 34.44 -20.40
C ARG A 275 5.79 34.12 -20.16
N GLN A 276 5.36 32.87 -20.35
CA GLN A 276 3.98 32.43 -20.08
C GLN A 276 3.56 32.69 -18.62
N VAL A 277 4.43 32.39 -17.65
CA VAL A 277 4.16 32.67 -16.22
C VAL A 277 3.98 34.17 -15.99
N VAL A 278 4.91 35.00 -16.48
CA VAL A 278 4.84 36.46 -16.30
C VAL A 278 3.59 37.04 -16.97
N GLN A 279 3.25 36.59 -18.19
CA GLN A 279 2.04 37.00 -18.89
C GLN A 279 0.78 36.68 -18.08
N ASN A 280 0.68 35.47 -17.52
CA ASN A 280 -0.47 35.07 -16.70
C ASN A 280 -0.59 35.92 -15.43
N LEU A 281 0.53 36.24 -14.78
CA LEU A 281 0.54 37.09 -13.58
C LEU A 281 0.15 38.54 -13.90
N VAL A 282 0.72 39.13 -14.95
CA VAL A 282 0.43 40.51 -15.38
C VAL A 282 -1.03 40.65 -15.83
N GLU A 283 -1.54 39.70 -16.60
CA GLU A 283 -2.94 39.72 -17.05
C GLU A 283 -3.91 39.65 -15.86
N ASN A 284 -3.61 38.80 -14.86
CA ASN A 284 -4.38 38.73 -13.63
C ASN A 284 -4.30 40.05 -12.85
N ALA A 285 -3.10 40.61 -12.68
CA ALA A 285 -2.92 41.86 -11.96
C ALA A 285 -3.69 43.01 -12.63
N LEU A 286 -3.61 43.14 -13.96
CA LEU A 286 -4.36 44.16 -14.72
C LEU A 286 -5.88 43.94 -14.71
N ARG A 287 -6.35 42.71 -14.48
CA ARG A 287 -7.79 42.39 -14.39
C ARG A 287 -8.39 42.83 -13.07
N TYR A 288 -7.63 42.72 -11.98
CA TYR A 288 -8.13 42.99 -10.62
C TYR A 288 -7.66 44.31 -10.02
N THR A 289 -6.76 45.03 -10.69
CA THR A 289 -6.32 46.37 -10.27
C THR A 289 -7.31 47.43 -10.78
N PRO A 290 -7.88 48.29 -9.91
CA PRO A 290 -8.77 49.36 -10.34
C PRO A 290 -8.01 50.44 -11.14
N PRO A 291 -8.71 51.26 -11.95
CA PRO A 291 -8.11 52.39 -12.65
C PRO A 291 -7.41 53.35 -11.69
N GLY A 292 -6.21 53.81 -12.07
CA GLY A 292 -5.33 54.62 -11.23
C GLY A 292 -4.40 53.80 -10.31
N GLY A 293 -4.50 52.47 -10.31
CA GLY A 293 -3.64 51.58 -9.53
C GLY A 293 -2.25 51.33 -10.13
N GLU A 294 -1.42 50.60 -9.38
CA GLU A 294 -0.07 50.19 -9.78
C GLU A 294 0.06 48.67 -9.67
N VAL A 295 0.65 48.05 -10.70
CA VAL A 295 1.14 46.67 -10.67
C VAL A 295 2.66 46.72 -10.67
N ARG A 296 3.25 46.23 -9.58
CA ARG A 296 4.70 46.19 -9.39
C ARG A 296 5.20 44.75 -9.50
N ILE A 297 6.22 44.52 -10.31
CA ILE A 297 6.97 43.26 -10.38
C ILE A 297 8.34 43.52 -9.80
N ALA A 298 8.68 42.84 -8.71
CA ALA A 298 10.01 42.94 -8.12
C ALA A 298 10.83 41.69 -8.43
N LEU A 299 12.02 41.90 -8.97
CA LEU A 299 13.01 40.84 -9.15
C LEU A 299 14.09 40.98 -8.08
N ARG A 300 14.37 39.87 -7.40
CA ARG A 300 15.39 39.77 -6.35
C ARG A 300 16.23 38.53 -6.58
N ASP A 301 17.51 38.63 -6.22
CA ASP A 301 18.37 37.46 -6.14
C ASP A 301 17.85 36.52 -5.05
N GLY A 302 17.79 35.22 -5.33
CA GLY A 302 17.25 34.22 -4.42
C GLY A 302 18.31 33.37 -3.75
N ASP A 303 17.92 32.63 -2.72
CA ASP A 303 18.83 31.68 -2.06
C ASP A 303 19.19 30.56 -3.07
N GLY A 304 20.45 30.56 -3.56
CA GLY A 304 20.98 29.60 -4.55
C GLY A 304 21.16 30.20 -5.96
N ASP A 305 21.10 29.37 -7.02
CA ASP A 305 21.13 29.80 -8.45
C ASP A 305 19.74 30.29 -8.95
N GLY A 306 18.92 30.87 -8.07
CA GLY A 306 17.51 31.19 -8.33
C GLY A 306 17.21 32.68 -8.29
N ILE A 307 16.15 33.11 -8.99
CA ILE A 307 15.63 34.48 -8.95
C ILE A 307 14.23 34.46 -8.34
N HIS A 308 13.96 35.33 -7.36
CA HIS A 308 12.62 35.54 -6.82
C HIS A 308 11.89 36.62 -7.62
N LEU A 309 10.67 36.27 -8.07
CA LEU A 309 9.70 37.18 -8.68
C LEU A 309 8.56 37.39 -7.68
N VAL A 310 8.34 38.65 -7.28
CA VAL A 310 7.30 39.08 -6.32
C VAL A 310 6.32 40.02 -7.01
#